data_AF-A0A8T7J903-F1
#
_entry.id   AF-A0A8T7J903-F1
#
_cell.length_a   1.000
_cell.length_b   1.000
_cell.length_c   1.000
_cell.angle_alpha   90.00
_cell.angle_beta   90.00
_cell.angle_gamma   90.00
#
_symmetry.space_group_name_H-M   'P 1'
#
loop_
_entity.id
_entity.type
_entity.pdbx_description
1 polymer ?
#
loop_
_entity_poly.entity_id
_entity_poly.type
_entity_poly.pdbx_seq_one_letter_code
_entity_poly.pdbx_strand_id
1 'polypeptide(L)'
;MIQSILLAILRSIRWLYVSSCNVFTWLYNGIARIFGLNIQFHGIEEPLPDDAHIKKAWRFMFGKQQSKQELQERIVELVAQVQHLKGQSDRNFARYKREKGRAQTLDEELKKCRSGSQQNSHTPIIRSHEEVLGLNGSYTQAEAKAAYMRLVNRYHPDKHRHMSQGFQNEASVEFSRIVEAYEALSQGN
;
A
#
# COMPACT_ATOMS: atom_id res chain seq x y z
N MET A 1 19.67 11.37 25.27
CA MET A 1 18.58 12.17 25.86
C MET A 1 17.19 11.61 25.54
N ILE A 2 16.87 11.28 24.29
CA ILE A 2 15.55 10.76 23.87
C ILE A 2 15.26 9.33 24.40
N GLN A 3 16.26 8.46 24.47
CA GLN A 3 16.10 7.08 24.99
C GLN A 3 15.73 7.01 26.48
N SER A 4 16.19 7.97 27.28
CA SER A 4 15.89 8.04 28.72
C SER A 4 14.42 8.42 28.97
N ILE A 5 13.88 9.30 28.12
CA ILE A 5 12.48 9.75 28.20
C ILE A 5 11.54 8.63 27.75
N LEU A 6 11.90 7.89 26.69
CA LEU A 6 11.10 6.76 26.20
C LEU A 6 11.04 5.61 27.22
N LEU A 7 12.16 5.30 27.89
CA LEU A 7 12.19 4.30 28.95
C LEU A 7 11.45 4.73 30.21
N ALA A 8 11.43 6.03 30.53
CA ALA A 8 10.62 6.57 31.62
C ALA A 8 9.12 6.45 31.30
N ILE A 9 8.70 6.79 30.08
CA ILE A 9 7.30 6.65 29.62
C ILE A 9 6.89 5.16 29.62
N LEU A 10 7.73 4.26 29.11
CA LEU A 10 7.43 2.83 29.08
C LEU A 10 7.43 2.18 30.47
N ARG A 11 8.27 2.65 31.41
CA ARG A 11 8.20 2.22 32.83
C ARG A 11 6.93 2.70 33.51
N SER A 12 6.49 3.92 33.25
CA SER A 12 5.22 4.44 33.77
C SER A 12 4.01 3.69 33.19
N ILE A 13 4.03 3.34 31.91
CA ILE A 13 2.99 2.53 31.26
C ILE A 13 2.98 1.09 31.79
N ARG A 14 4.15 0.50 32.05
CA ARG A 14 4.26 -0.86 32.62
C ARG A 14 3.76 -0.92 34.07
N TRP A 15 3.95 0.14 34.87
CA TRP A 15 3.34 0.25 36.20
C TRP A 15 1.83 0.47 36.12
N LEU A 16 1.38 1.25 35.13
CA LEU A 16 -0.04 1.41 34.80
C LEU A 16 -0.68 0.14 34.20
N TYR A 17 0.05 -0.87 33.74
CA TYR A 17 -0.59 -2.08 33.19
C TYR A 17 -0.75 -3.20 34.22
N VAL A 18 0.04 -3.17 35.31
CA VAL A 18 0.00 -4.20 36.37
C VAL A 18 -0.84 -3.77 37.58
N SER A 19 -1.21 -2.48 37.70
CA SER A 19 -2.03 -1.96 38.82
C SER A 19 -3.30 -1.19 38.43
N SER A 20 -3.60 -0.96 37.14
CA SER A 20 -4.67 -0.02 36.75
C SER A 20 -6.04 -0.61 36.43
N CYS A 21 -6.21 -1.93 36.38
CA CYS A 21 -7.55 -2.47 36.16
C CYS A 21 -8.47 -2.18 37.36
N ASN A 22 -7.94 -2.16 38.59
CA ASN A 22 -8.76 -1.86 39.77
C ASN A 22 -8.86 -0.37 40.03
N VAL A 23 -7.75 0.38 40.07
CA VAL A 23 -7.74 1.82 40.44
C VAL A 23 -8.48 2.70 39.43
N PHE A 24 -8.45 2.36 38.15
CA PHE A 24 -9.14 3.15 37.12
C PHE A 24 -10.65 2.92 37.14
N THR A 25 -11.09 1.67 37.31
CA THR A 25 -12.50 1.29 37.50
C THR A 25 -13.08 1.95 38.75
N TRP A 26 -12.25 2.02 39.78
CA TRP A 26 -12.47 2.74 41.03
C TRP A 26 -12.72 4.24 40.86
N LEU A 27 -11.78 4.92 40.20
CA LEU A 27 -11.87 6.35 39.94
C LEU A 27 -13.07 6.67 39.05
N TYR A 28 -13.34 5.82 38.07
CA TYR A 28 -14.43 5.98 37.11
C TYR A 28 -15.81 5.80 37.77
N ASN A 29 -16.00 4.75 38.57
CA ASN A 29 -17.25 4.53 39.31
C ASN A 29 -17.50 5.63 40.36
N GLY A 30 -16.45 6.12 41.02
CA GLY A 30 -16.53 7.27 41.93
C GLY A 30 -16.99 8.56 41.22
N ILE A 31 -16.41 8.85 40.05
CA ILE A 31 -16.81 9.99 39.20
C ILE A 31 -18.26 9.84 38.74
N ALA A 32 -18.66 8.67 38.24
CA ALA A 32 -20.03 8.42 37.79
C ALA A 32 -21.06 8.69 38.90
N ARG A 33 -20.75 8.34 40.16
CA ARG A 33 -21.61 8.57 41.32
C ARG A 33 -21.70 10.04 41.75
N ILE A 34 -20.60 10.79 41.68
CA ILE A 34 -20.58 12.25 41.96
C ILE A 34 -21.46 13.01 40.95
N PHE A 35 -21.47 12.57 39.69
CA PHE A 35 -22.22 13.22 38.61
C PHE A 35 -23.61 12.60 38.34
N GLY A 36 -24.06 11.63 39.17
CA GLY A 36 -25.38 11.00 39.04
C GLY A 36 -25.56 10.13 37.78
N LEU A 37 -24.46 9.71 37.13
CA LEU A 37 -24.46 8.86 35.95
C LEU A 37 -24.62 7.40 36.38
N ASN A 38 -25.74 6.77 36.04
CA ASN A 38 -26.04 5.38 36.39
C ASN A 38 -25.37 4.40 35.42
N ILE A 39 -24.06 4.23 35.57
CA ILE A 39 -23.25 3.27 34.79
C ILE A 39 -22.62 2.30 35.79
N GLN A 40 -23.14 1.07 35.86
CA GLN A 40 -22.59 0.01 36.70
C GLN A 40 -21.68 -0.91 35.88
N PHE A 41 -20.38 -0.90 36.16
CA PHE A 41 -19.46 -1.94 35.69
C PHE A 41 -19.44 -3.08 36.73
N HIS A 42 -19.94 -4.26 36.35
CA HIS A 42 -19.87 -5.46 37.20
C HIS A 42 -18.49 -6.08 37.10
N GLY A 43 -17.64 -5.76 38.07
CA GLY A 43 -16.31 -6.35 38.20
C GLY A 43 -15.67 -5.98 39.54
N ILE A 44 -15.69 -6.96 40.46
CA ILE A 44 -14.89 -7.08 41.70
C ILE A 44 -15.46 -6.31 42.92
N GLU A 45 -15.99 -7.08 43.88
CA GLU A 45 -16.51 -6.65 45.19
C GLU A 45 -15.37 -6.40 46.20
N GLU A 46 -14.55 -5.37 45.97
CA GLU A 46 -13.67 -4.86 47.03
C GLU A 46 -14.30 -3.63 47.72
N PRO A 47 -14.16 -3.52 49.06
CA PRO A 47 -14.81 -2.48 49.83
C PRO A 47 -14.31 -1.12 49.42
N LEU A 48 -15.23 -0.17 49.33
CA LEU A 48 -14.95 1.10 48.74
C LEU A 48 -13.97 1.97 49.58
N PRO A 49 -12.73 2.35 49.14
CA PRO A 49 -11.93 3.37 49.82
C PRO A 49 -12.74 4.61 50.14
N ASP A 50 -12.63 5.00 51.41
CA ASP A 50 -13.28 6.16 51.99
C ASP A 50 -13.08 7.41 51.12
N ASP A 51 -14.15 8.20 50.98
CA ASP A 51 -14.26 9.41 50.15
C ASP A 51 -13.13 10.42 50.47
N ALA A 52 -12.61 10.37 51.70
CA ALA A 52 -11.43 11.13 52.13
C ALA A 52 -10.16 10.79 51.33
N HIS A 53 -9.91 9.52 51.03
CA HIS A 53 -8.74 9.09 50.25
C HIS A 53 -8.87 9.52 48.79
N ILE A 54 -10.06 9.43 48.21
CA ILE A 54 -10.34 9.86 46.85
C ILE A 54 -10.11 11.37 46.72
N LYS A 55 -10.63 12.17 47.65
CA LYS A 55 -10.43 13.63 47.66
C LYS A 55 -8.97 14.04 47.88
N LYS A 56 -8.20 13.27 48.65
CA LYS A 56 -6.78 13.51 48.88
C LYS A 56 -5.95 13.15 47.64
N ALA A 57 -6.25 12.02 47.00
CA ALA A 57 -5.63 11.61 45.74
C ALA A 57 -5.95 12.61 44.61
N TRP A 58 -7.19 13.11 44.54
CA TRP A 58 -7.59 14.11 43.56
C TRP A 58 -6.86 15.44 43.77
N ARG A 59 -6.77 15.93 45.02
CA ARG A 59 -5.97 17.12 45.35
C ARG A 59 -4.48 16.94 45.07
N PHE A 60 -3.95 15.73 45.25
CA PHE A 60 -2.55 15.41 44.94
C PHE A 60 -2.30 15.38 43.42
N MET A 61 -3.21 14.79 42.64
CA MET A 61 -3.07 14.65 41.19
C MET A 61 -3.35 15.95 40.43
N PHE A 62 -4.31 16.76 40.90
CA PHE A 62 -4.77 17.97 40.23
C PHE A 62 -4.49 19.22 41.06
N GLY A 63 -3.35 19.25 41.76
CA GLY A 63 -2.94 20.21 42.81
C GLY A 63 -2.93 21.72 42.51
N LYS A 64 -3.62 22.18 41.47
CA LYS A 64 -4.12 23.53 41.36
C LYS A 64 -5.59 23.45 40.96
N GLN A 65 -6.45 23.92 41.86
CA GLN A 65 -7.86 24.15 41.57
C GLN A 65 -7.93 25.21 40.47
N GLN A 66 -7.85 24.78 39.21
CA GLN A 66 -8.10 25.65 38.08
C GLN A 66 -9.52 26.19 38.26
N SER A 67 -9.66 27.51 38.22
CA SER A 67 -10.98 28.11 38.31
C SER A 67 -11.84 27.53 37.18
N LYS A 68 -13.15 27.39 37.41
CA LYS A 68 -14.09 26.90 36.40
C LYS A 68 -13.93 27.66 35.06
N GLN A 69 -13.54 28.94 35.14
CA GLN A 69 -13.27 29.83 34.01
C GLN A 69 -12.01 29.44 33.24
N GLU A 70 -10.89 29.17 33.91
CA GLU A 70 -9.66 28.71 33.25
C GLU A 70 -9.85 27.41 32.47
N LEU A 71 -10.66 26.49 33.02
CA LEU A 71 -10.98 25.24 32.32
C LEU A 71 -11.87 25.49 31.10
N GLN A 72 -12.82 26.42 31.19
CA GLN A 72 -13.67 26.81 30.06
C GLN A 72 -12.84 27.45 28.94
N GLU A 73 -11.91 28.34 29.27
CA GLU A 73 -11.02 28.98 28.29
C GLU A 73 -10.15 27.95 27.56
N ARG A 74 -9.56 27.00 28.29
CA ARG A 74 -8.76 25.91 27.68
C ARG A 74 -9.59 25.00 26.78
N ILE A 75 -10.85 24.74 27.12
CA ILE A 75 -11.76 23.95 26.28
C ILE A 75 -12.03 24.67 24.95
N VAL A 76 -12.33 25.97 25.00
CA VAL A 76 -12.59 26.78 23.80
C VAL A 76 -11.36 26.82 22.89
N GLU A 77 -10.17 27.01 23.47
CA GLU A 77 -8.91 27.01 22.72
C GLU A 77 -8.66 25.66 22.03
N LEU A 78 -8.85 24.55 22.74
CA LEU A 78 -8.68 23.21 22.18
C LEU A 78 -9.67 22.92 21.05
N VAL A 79 -10.93 23.35 21.19
CA VAL A 79 -11.93 23.21 20.12
C VAL A 79 -11.51 24.00 18.88
N ALA A 80 -11.00 25.22 19.04
CA ALA A 80 -10.51 26.03 17.92
C ALA A 80 -9.29 25.37 17.23
N GLN A 81 -8.36 24.81 17.99
CA GLN A 81 -7.21 24.07 17.46
C GLN A 81 -7.65 22.84 16.64
N VAL A 82 -8.61 22.06 17.17
CA VAL A 82 -9.15 20.88 16.47
C VAL A 82 -9.87 21.28 15.18
N GLN A 83 -10.64 22.36 15.18
CA GLN A 83 -11.30 22.88 13.97
C GLN A 83 -10.29 23.32 12.91
N HIS A 84 -9.22 24.01 13.30
CA HIS A 84 -8.17 24.42 12.39
C HIS A 84 -7.41 23.23 11.78
N LEU A 85 -7.08 22.22 12.60
CA LEU A 85 -6.46 20.97 12.13
C LEU A 85 -7.36 20.21 11.16
N LYS A 86 -8.67 20.16 11.42
CA LYS A 86 -9.65 19.56 10.52
C LYS A 86 -9.69 20.28 9.17
N GLY A 87 -9.72 21.61 9.16
CA GLY A 87 -9.66 22.41 7.94
C GLY A 87 -8.36 22.22 7.15
N GLN A 88 -7.21 22.04 7.82
CA GLN A 88 -5.96 21.67 7.16
C GLN A 88 -6.01 20.28 6.52
N SER A 89 -6.58 19.30 7.22
CA SER A 89 -6.77 17.94 6.72
C SER A 89 -7.66 17.91 5.48
N ASP A 90 -8.77 18.65 5.48
CA ASP A 90 -9.70 18.72 4.34
C ASP A 90 -9.03 19.34 3.11
N ARG A 91 -8.20 20.37 3.29
CA ARG A 91 -7.39 20.97 2.21
C ARG A 91 -6.38 19.97 1.63
N ASN A 92 -5.68 19.23 2.49
CA ASN A 92 -4.72 18.22 2.06
C ASN A 92 -5.40 17.06 1.32
N PHE A 93 -6.57 16.63 1.80
CA PHE A 93 -7.36 15.60 1.14
C PHE A 93 -7.87 16.03 -0.24
N ALA A 94 -8.35 17.28 -0.37
CA ALA A 94 -8.75 17.85 -1.65
C ALA A 94 -7.57 17.94 -2.63
N ARG A 95 -6.37 18.29 -2.14
CA ARG A 95 -5.15 18.31 -2.95
C ARG A 95 -4.77 16.91 -3.45
N TYR A 96 -4.75 15.92 -2.56
CA TYR A 96 -4.49 14.53 -2.90
C TYR A 96 -5.46 14.00 -3.98
N LYS A 97 -6.75 14.31 -3.86
CA LYS A 97 -7.75 13.88 -4.84
C LYS A 97 -7.48 14.45 -6.24
N ARG A 98 -7.05 15.71 -6.35
CA ARG A 98 -6.68 16.34 -7.62
C ARG A 98 -5.39 15.76 -8.21
N GLU A 99 -4.37 15.55 -7.38
CA GLU A 99 -3.10 14.96 -7.80
C GLU A 99 -3.29 13.52 -8.29
N LYS A 100 -4.11 12.73 -7.61
CA LYS A 100 -4.47 11.37 -8.05
C LYS A 100 -5.19 11.38 -9.40
N GLY A 101 -6.14 12.29 -9.61
CA GLY A 101 -6.82 12.45 -10.91
C GLY A 101 -5.85 12.82 -12.03
N ARG A 102 -4.92 13.74 -11.78
CA ARG A 102 -3.88 14.12 -12.76
C ARG A 102 -2.92 12.97 -13.08
N ALA A 103 -2.54 12.18 -12.07
CA ALA A 103 -1.69 11.02 -12.29
C ALA A 103 -2.39 9.96 -13.17
N GLN A 104 -3.70 9.79 -13.00
CA GLN A 104 -4.50 8.89 -13.84
C GLN A 104 -4.57 9.38 -15.29
N THR A 105 -4.82 10.67 -15.52
CA THR A 105 -4.85 11.22 -16.88
C THR A 105 -3.49 11.12 -17.58
N LEU A 106 -2.39 11.36 -16.84
CA LEU A 106 -1.03 11.20 -17.38
C LEU A 106 -0.72 9.74 -17.73
N ASP A 107 -1.16 8.77 -16.94
CA ASP A 107 -1.00 7.34 -17.25
C ASP A 107 -1.80 6.93 -18.49
N GLU A 108 -3.03 7.46 -18.65
CA GLU A 108 -3.84 7.27 -19.86
C GLU A 108 -3.20 7.90 -21.10
N GLU A 109 -2.65 9.10 -20.98
CA GLU A 109 -1.90 9.77 -22.05
C GLU A 109 -0.63 8.98 -22.43
N LEU A 110 0.13 8.50 -21.44
CA LEU A 110 1.32 7.67 -21.68
C LEU A 110 0.97 6.34 -22.36
N LYS A 111 -0.14 5.71 -21.98
CA LYS A 111 -0.66 4.52 -22.66
C LYS A 111 -1.02 4.83 -24.11
N LYS A 112 -1.68 5.97 -24.36
CA LYS A 112 -2.02 6.43 -25.72
C LYS A 112 -0.78 6.73 -26.58
N CYS A 113 0.24 7.36 -26.00
CA CYS A 113 1.52 7.62 -26.68
C CYS A 113 2.33 6.33 -26.92
N ARG A 114 2.28 5.36 -26.01
CA ARG A 114 2.87 4.03 -26.23
C ARG A 114 2.14 3.27 -27.33
N SER A 115 0.81 3.28 -27.34
CA SER A 115 0.06 2.67 -28.44
C SER A 115 0.33 3.39 -29.77
N GLY A 116 0.50 4.71 -29.78
CA GLY A 116 0.80 5.49 -30.98
C GLY A 116 2.24 5.34 -31.51
N SER A 117 3.23 5.11 -30.62
CA SER A 117 4.64 4.88 -31.02
C SER A 117 4.94 3.42 -31.36
N GLN A 118 4.14 2.47 -30.88
CA GLN A 118 4.21 1.08 -31.34
C GLN A 118 3.55 0.84 -32.72
N GLN A 119 2.94 1.86 -33.35
CA GLN A 119 2.34 1.73 -34.69
C GLN A 119 3.28 2.09 -35.86
N ASN A 120 4.57 2.39 -35.63
CA ASN A 120 5.47 2.83 -36.70
C ASN A 120 6.63 1.87 -37.04
N SER A 121 6.47 0.56 -36.79
CA SER A 121 7.36 -0.48 -37.35
C SER A 121 6.64 -1.81 -37.64
N HIS A 122 5.35 -1.73 -37.98
CA HIS A 122 4.64 -2.87 -38.56
C HIS A 122 3.85 -2.42 -39.78
N THR A 123 4.56 -1.98 -40.83
CA THR A 123 4.18 -2.53 -42.13
C THR A 123 4.23 -4.05 -41.95
N PRO A 124 3.19 -4.81 -42.31
CA PRO A 124 3.34 -6.25 -42.44
C PRO A 124 4.37 -6.42 -43.55
N ILE A 125 5.64 -6.53 -43.17
CA ILE A 125 6.64 -7.11 -44.05
C ILE A 125 6.11 -8.53 -44.20
N ILE A 126 5.43 -8.78 -45.31
CA ILE A 126 5.02 -10.11 -45.73
C ILE A 126 6.34 -10.82 -46.02
N ARG A 127 7.00 -11.31 -44.96
CA ARG A 127 8.21 -12.10 -45.07
C ARG A 127 7.78 -13.43 -45.66
N SER A 128 8.44 -13.87 -46.73
CA SER A 128 8.21 -15.21 -47.26
C SER A 128 8.66 -16.26 -46.22
N HIS A 129 8.10 -17.47 -46.28
CA HIS A 129 8.51 -18.55 -45.37
C HIS A 129 10.02 -18.85 -45.46
N GLU A 130 10.61 -18.70 -46.65
CA GLU A 130 12.05 -18.81 -46.90
C GLU A 130 12.84 -17.74 -46.14
N GLU A 131 12.37 -16.49 -46.17
CA GLU A 131 13.01 -15.37 -45.47
C GLU A 131 12.93 -15.53 -43.95
N VAL A 132 11.82 -16.06 -43.41
CA VAL A 132 11.67 -16.34 -41.98
C VAL A 132 12.68 -17.37 -41.49
N LEU A 133 12.99 -18.38 -42.31
CA LEU A 133 14.03 -19.37 -42.00
C LEU A 133 15.45 -18.90 -42.38
N GLY A 134 15.59 -17.77 -43.08
CA GLY A 134 16.87 -17.26 -43.58
C GLY A 134 17.45 -18.11 -44.71
N LEU A 135 16.59 -18.75 -45.51
CA LEU A 135 16.96 -19.54 -46.67
C LEU A 135 17.01 -18.63 -47.91
N ASN A 136 17.99 -18.89 -48.78
CA ASN A 136 18.05 -18.29 -50.11
C ASN A 136 17.33 -19.24 -51.09
N GLY A 137 16.70 -18.69 -52.14
CA GLY A 137 15.64 -19.38 -52.90
C GLY A 137 15.89 -20.82 -53.38
N SER A 138 17.15 -21.25 -53.62
CA SER A 138 17.46 -22.67 -53.80
C SER A 138 17.93 -23.27 -52.48
N TYR A 139 17.03 -24.00 -51.80
CA TYR A 139 17.32 -24.69 -50.55
C TYR A 139 16.97 -26.18 -50.64
N THR A 140 17.67 -26.98 -49.85
CA THR A 140 17.36 -28.39 -49.64
C THR A 140 16.54 -28.60 -48.36
N GLN A 141 15.80 -29.71 -48.27
CA GLN A 141 15.05 -30.05 -47.04
C GLN A 141 15.97 -30.18 -45.81
N ALA A 142 17.20 -30.66 -46.01
CA ALA A 142 18.22 -30.76 -44.96
C ALA A 142 18.63 -29.37 -44.44
N GLU A 143 18.78 -28.38 -45.33
CA GLU A 143 19.09 -27.00 -44.96
C GLU A 143 17.92 -26.32 -44.25
N ALA A 144 16.68 -26.54 -44.71
CA ALA A 144 15.50 -26.02 -44.04
C ALA A 144 15.38 -26.54 -42.61
N LYS A 145 15.60 -27.85 -42.40
CA LYS A 145 15.63 -28.47 -41.07
C LYS A 145 16.77 -27.92 -40.21
N ALA A 146 17.96 -27.74 -40.78
CA ALA A 146 19.10 -27.18 -40.05
C ALA A 146 18.85 -25.72 -39.62
N ALA A 147 18.25 -24.90 -40.49
CA ALA A 147 17.87 -23.53 -40.20
C ALA A 147 16.81 -23.46 -39.09
N TYR A 148 15.76 -24.29 -39.19
CA TYR A 148 14.74 -24.44 -38.17
C TYR A 148 15.35 -24.76 -36.78
N MET A 149 16.23 -25.78 -36.69
CA MET A 149 16.84 -26.14 -35.41
C MET A 149 17.68 -25.01 -34.80
N ARG A 150 18.41 -24.25 -35.63
CA ARG A 150 19.18 -23.08 -35.17
C ARG A 150 18.27 -21.99 -34.59
N LEU A 151 17.16 -21.72 -35.25
CA LEU A 151 16.20 -20.69 -34.84
C LEU A 151 15.39 -21.11 -33.60
N VAL A 152 14.95 -22.36 -33.52
CA VAL A 152 14.32 -22.93 -32.32
C VAL A 152 15.24 -22.81 -31.12
N ASN A 153 16.51 -23.18 -31.25
CA ASN A 153 17.47 -23.07 -30.16
C ASN A 153 17.73 -21.60 -29.75
N ARG A 154 17.54 -20.64 -30.67
CA ARG A 154 17.69 -19.21 -30.41
C ARG A 154 16.47 -18.61 -29.73
N TYR A 155 15.26 -18.96 -30.17
CA TYR A 155 13.99 -18.35 -29.73
C TYR A 155 13.19 -19.21 -28.75
N HIS A 156 13.74 -20.34 -28.28
CA HIS A 156 13.04 -21.23 -27.35
C HIS A 156 12.51 -20.47 -26.12
N PRO A 157 11.22 -20.61 -25.75
CA PRO A 157 10.60 -19.83 -24.69
C PRO A 157 11.30 -20.02 -23.34
N ASP A 158 11.83 -21.21 -23.08
CA ASP A 158 12.56 -21.53 -21.84
C ASP A 158 13.80 -20.63 -21.64
N LYS A 159 14.51 -20.30 -22.73
CA LYS A 159 15.70 -19.45 -22.66
C LYS A 159 15.39 -17.99 -22.40
N HIS A 160 14.15 -17.56 -22.60
CA HIS A 160 13.75 -16.16 -22.43
C HIS A 160 12.91 -15.93 -21.17
N ARG A 161 12.65 -16.98 -20.37
CA ARG A 161 11.88 -16.88 -19.12
C ARG A 161 12.44 -15.88 -18.11
N HIS A 162 13.75 -15.64 -18.14
CA HIS A 162 14.42 -14.68 -17.26
C HIS A 162 14.45 -13.25 -17.83
N MET A 163 13.96 -13.03 -19.05
CA MET A 163 13.91 -11.71 -19.70
C MET A 163 12.59 -10.99 -19.37
N SER A 164 12.51 -9.71 -19.75
CA SER A 164 11.30 -8.90 -19.55
C SER A 164 10.08 -9.47 -20.30
N GLN A 165 8.88 -9.22 -19.78
CA GLN A 165 7.63 -9.74 -20.37
C GLN A 165 7.46 -9.36 -21.84
N GLY A 166 7.92 -8.17 -22.24
CA GLY A 166 7.88 -7.74 -23.64
C GLY A 166 8.73 -8.64 -24.53
N PHE A 167 9.96 -8.95 -24.10
CA PHE A 167 10.86 -9.82 -24.84
C PHE A 167 10.35 -11.26 -24.93
N GLN A 168 9.74 -11.77 -23.85
CA GLN A 168 9.12 -13.11 -23.85
C GLN A 168 8.01 -13.21 -24.90
N ASN A 169 7.17 -12.19 -25.00
CA ASN A 169 6.08 -12.14 -25.97
C ASN A 169 6.62 -12.06 -27.40
N GLU A 170 7.63 -11.22 -27.66
CA GLU A 170 8.26 -11.11 -28.98
C GLU A 170 8.93 -12.42 -29.41
N ALA A 171 9.68 -13.06 -28.51
CA ALA A 171 10.31 -14.36 -28.78
C ALA A 171 9.26 -15.45 -29.08
N SER A 172 8.12 -15.45 -28.38
CA SER A 172 7.03 -16.38 -28.65
C SER A 172 6.41 -16.16 -30.03
N VAL A 173 6.22 -14.90 -30.44
CA VAL A 173 5.66 -14.56 -31.75
C VAL A 173 6.60 -15.00 -32.88
N GLU A 174 7.89 -14.72 -32.76
CA GLU A 174 8.87 -15.17 -33.76
C GLU A 174 9.00 -16.70 -33.78
N PHE A 175 8.94 -17.37 -32.63
CA PHE A 175 8.94 -18.84 -32.55
C PHE A 175 7.78 -19.46 -33.34
N SER A 176 6.55 -18.94 -33.16
CA SER A 176 5.39 -19.40 -33.93
C SER A 176 5.59 -19.21 -35.44
N ARG A 177 6.13 -18.07 -35.88
CA ARG A 177 6.43 -17.82 -37.31
C ARG A 177 7.45 -18.81 -37.88
N ILE A 178 8.47 -19.16 -37.09
CA ILE A 178 9.50 -20.14 -37.49
C ILE A 178 8.89 -21.52 -37.69
N VAL A 179 7.99 -21.95 -36.79
CA VAL A 179 7.29 -23.23 -36.89
C VAL A 179 6.39 -23.25 -38.12
N GLU A 180 5.55 -22.22 -38.28
CA GLU A 180 4.64 -22.08 -39.44
C GLU A 180 5.40 -22.10 -40.76
N ALA A 181 6.51 -21.37 -40.86
CA ALA A 181 7.35 -21.34 -42.06
C ALA A 181 7.94 -22.72 -42.39
N TYR A 182 8.45 -23.44 -41.39
CA TYR A 182 8.99 -24.79 -41.60
C TYR A 182 7.91 -25.78 -42.05
N GLU A 183 6.72 -25.72 -41.43
CA GLU A 183 5.59 -26.57 -41.81
C GLU A 183 5.13 -26.30 -43.25
N ALA A 184 5.00 -25.02 -43.62
CA ALA A 184 4.60 -24.61 -44.97
C ALA A 184 5.60 -25.10 -46.04
N LEU A 185 6.91 -24.96 -45.80
CA LEU A 185 7.94 -25.43 -46.73
C LEU A 185 8.07 -26.97 -46.76
N SER A 186 7.74 -27.65 -45.65
CA SER A 186 7.80 -29.11 -45.58
C SER A 186 6.58 -29.80 -46.20
N GLN A 187 5.44 -29.13 -46.31
CA GLN A 187 4.22 -29.68 -46.94
C GLN A 187 4.12 -29.35 -48.44
N GLY A 188 4.83 -28.32 -48.91
CA GLY A 188 4.77 -27.82 -50.29
C GLY A 188 5.78 -28.42 -51.27
N ASN A 189 6.47 -29.51 -50.90
CA ASN A 189 7.53 -30.15 -51.69
C ASN A 189 7.26 -31.66 -51.77
#